data_AF-F8N476-F1
#
_entry.id   AF-F8N476-F1
#
_cell.length_a   1.000
_cell.length_b   1.000
_cell.length_c   1.000
_cell.angle_alpha   90.00
_cell.angle_beta   90.00
_cell.angle_gamma   90.00
#
_symmetry.space_group_name_H-M   'P 1'
#
loop_
_entity.id
_entity.type
_entity.pdbx_description
1 polymer ?
#
loop_
_entity_poly.entity_id
_entity_poly.type
_entity_poly.pdbx_seq_one_letter_code
_entity_poly.pdbx_strand_id
1 'polypeptide(L)'
;MGPKTGACASGVGVYVADVCVVYYPIGGGGGIIAAMLYTFISDIVPIAERATLFFQMHATYLTARMISGPIAGSLMVTSPWIPLVLSLGLMTLAAATTLVFPETRHLKAQASSTKRLDNEDIPAHLSTDDEDVGKPMLSSSPPPLSSLTQPQAQQPITTRIIDLATSLRSFTHFLTTNKRICILTLALGLVVIGKYAQVLLLQYATKRFHYSWSEASYLLTIPNFTSLITLLFILPFVSSLLLGTSSSPLLSTFSSSLSSDTSHTSSGTHFYHLNLTPLTPLQKDLNLARASSLLLTLGCLLIALATTRLGFTSGMILFALGSGLGSTLRSLLNALVDEEHMGLLNSVVGWLEMVGIMVAGPVLAEGMSEGLRRGGGWVGLPFWMAGGLLTGASGLVWVVRAGGEDEKGKREANVNGRREGGGDEEGEEV
;
A
#
# COMPACT_ATOMS: atom_id res chain seq x y z
N MET A 1 26.62 -31.04 -24.33
CA MET A 1 26.67 -30.87 -22.87
C MET A 1 27.21 -29.47 -22.60
N GLY A 2 26.34 -28.52 -22.24
CA GLY A 2 26.69 -27.12 -22.00
C GLY A 2 25.51 -26.45 -21.31
N PRO A 3 25.71 -25.69 -20.21
CA PRO A 3 24.64 -25.39 -19.26
C PRO A 3 23.75 -24.26 -19.76
N LYS A 4 22.44 -24.48 -19.65
CA LYS A 4 21.39 -23.48 -19.87
C LYS A 4 21.34 -22.51 -18.69
N THR A 5 22.16 -21.46 -18.71
CA THR A 5 22.07 -20.35 -17.74
C THR A 5 21.37 -19.16 -18.38
N GLY A 6 20.04 -19.12 -18.27
CA GLY A 6 19.24 -17.97 -18.72
C GLY A 6 17.79 -17.96 -18.23
N ALA A 7 17.39 -18.92 -17.39
CA ALA A 7 15.98 -19.16 -17.06
C ALA A 7 15.61 -18.91 -15.59
N CYS A 8 16.37 -18.09 -14.85
CA CYS A 8 16.15 -17.94 -13.39
C CYS A 8 15.18 -16.82 -12.97
N ALA A 9 14.73 -15.94 -13.86
CA ALA A 9 14.04 -14.71 -13.42
C ALA A 9 12.50 -14.68 -13.57
N SER A 10 11.87 -15.70 -14.17
CA SER A 10 10.45 -15.59 -14.59
C SER A 10 9.50 -16.70 -14.12
N GLY A 11 9.96 -17.68 -13.33
CA GLY A 11 9.11 -18.69 -12.67
C GLY A 11 8.88 -18.42 -11.19
N VAL A 12 9.35 -17.28 -10.68
CA VAL A 12 9.46 -17.02 -9.23
C VAL A 12 8.09 -16.85 -8.57
N GLY A 13 7.10 -16.23 -9.23
CA GLY A 13 5.84 -15.89 -8.57
C GLY A 13 5.01 -17.08 -8.07
N VAL A 14 4.84 -18.12 -8.90
CA VAL A 14 4.02 -19.29 -8.55
C VAL A 14 4.81 -20.31 -7.75
N TYR A 15 6.07 -20.56 -8.11
CA TYR A 15 6.96 -21.45 -7.34
C TYR A 15 7.20 -20.90 -5.93
N VAL A 16 7.31 -19.57 -5.77
CA VAL A 16 7.43 -18.95 -4.44
C VAL A 16 6.08 -18.92 -3.73
N ALA A 17 4.94 -18.73 -4.40
CA ALA A 17 3.63 -18.80 -3.74
C ALA A 17 3.34 -20.19 -3.17
N ASP A 18 3.71 -21.26 -3.88
CA ASP A 18 3.61 -22.65 -3.42
C ASP A 18 4.56 -22.91 -2.23
N VAL A 19 5.80 -22.42 -2.35
CA VAL A 19 6.78 -22.38 -1.25
C VAL A 19 6.25 -21.54 -0.07
N CYS A 20 5.46 -20.49 -0.26
CA CYS A 20 4.95 -19.66 0.83
C CYS A 20 3.93 -20.35 1.72
N VAL A 21 3.09 -21.23 1.16
CA VAL A 21 2.13 -22.01 1.98
C VAL A 21 2.87 -23.09 2.77
N VAL A 22 3.90 -23.70 2.18
CA VAL A 22 4.77 -24.68 2.86
C VAL A 22 5.70 -24.01 3.90
N TYR A 23 6.10 -22.75 3.69
CA TYR A 23 6.99 -21.98 4.57
C TYR A 23 6.26 -21.00 5.51
N TYR A 24 4.92 -21.00 5.53
CA TYR A 24 4.14 -20.31 6.56
C TYR A 24 4.62 -20.64 7.99
N PRO A 25 4.96 -21.92 8.33
CA PRO A 25 5.58 -22.25 9.63
C PRO A 25 7.07 -21.89 9.76
N ILE A 26 7.79 -21.63 8.65
CA ILE A 26 9.24 -21.32 8.63
C ILE A 26 9.48 -19.78 8.65
N GLY A 27 8.43 -18.98 8.83
CA GLY A 27 8.55 -17.54 9.05
C GLY A 27 8.37 -16.67 7.81
N GLY A 28 7.90 -17.24 6.69
CA GLY A 28 7.52 -16.46 5.49
C GLY A 28 6.21 -15.66 5.64
N GLY A 29 5.32 -16.07 6.54
CA GLY A 29 4.14 -15.31 6.98
C GLY A 29 3.13 -14.89 5.90
N GLY A 30 2.12 -14.13 6.31
CA GLY A 30 1.08 -13.58 5.41
C GLY A 30 1.56 -12.46 4.48
N GLY A 31 2.69 -11.82 4.79
CA GLY A 31 3.24 -10.72 4.00
C GLY A 31 3.73 -11.15 2.61
N ILE A 32 4.42 -12.30 2.53
CA ILE A 32 4.93 -12.79 1.24
C ILE A 32 3.78 -13.26 0.36
N ILE A 33 2.77 -13.95 0.91
CA ILE A 33 1.56 -14.35 0.17
C ILE A 33 0.88 -13.13 -0.46
N ALA A 34 0.71 -12.05 0.33
CA ALA A 34 0.14 -10.81 -0.19
C ALA A 34 1.00 -10.21 -1.31
N ALA A 35 2.31 -10.09 -1.13
CA ALA A 35 3.22 -9.56 -2.15
C ALA A 35 3.19 -10.38 -3.45
N MET A 36 3.13 -11.71 -3.35
CA MET A 36 3.04 -12.61 -4.50
C MET A 36 1.70 -12.45 -5.22
N LEU A 37 0.58 -12.33 -4.49
CA LEU A 37 -0.74 -12.06 -5.08
C LEU A 37 -0.77 -10.72 -5.84
N TYR A 38 -0.21 -9.65 -5.26
CA TYR A 38 -0.12 -8.36 -5.94
C TYR A 38 0.76 -8.43 -7.19
N THR A 39 1.87 -9.16 -7.12
CA THR A 39 2.78 -9.36 -8.27
C THR A 39 2.09 -10.17 -9.36
N PHE A 40 1.42 -11.25 -8.99
CA PHE A 40 0.68 -12.12 -9.92
C PHE A 40 -0.38 -11.34 -10.68
N ILE A 41 -1.23 -10.55 -9.99
CA ILE A 41 -2.22 -9.69 -10.66
C ILE A 41 -1.55 -8.65 -11.55
N SER A 42 -0.43 -8.06 -11.12
CA SER A 42 0.30 -7.08 -11.92
C SER A 42 0.84 -7.67 -13.23
N ASP A 43 1.21 -8.95 -13.23
CA ASP A 43 1.76 -9.62 -14.41
C ASP A 43 0.68 -10.04 -15.41
N ILE A 44 -0.52 -10.42 -14.95
CA ILE A 44 -1.60 -10.91 -15.82
C ILE A 44 -2.53 -9.80 -16.33
N VAL A 45 -2.67 -8.68 -15.60
CA VAL A 45 -3.70 -7.68 -15.88
C VAL A 45 -3.11 -6.37 -16.42
N PRO A 46 -3.66 -5.86 -17.54
CA PRO A 46 -3.27 -4.57 -18.10
C PRO A 46 -3.57 -3.41 -17.14
N ILE A 47 -2.79 -2.32 -17.26
CA ILE A 47 -2.76 -1.21 -16.30
C ILE A 47 -4.15 -0.58 -16.05
N ALA A 48 -5.03 -0.59 -17.06
CA ALA A 48 -6.38 -0.01 -16.98
C ALA A 48 -7.31 -0.73 -15.97
N GLU A 49 -7.21 -2.05 -15.84
CA GLU A 49 -8.11 -2.86 -14.99
C GLU A 49 -7.47 -3.26 -13.66
N ARG A 50 -6.16 -3.08 -13.52
CA ARG A 50 -5.36 -3.54 -12.39
C ARG A 50 -5.84 -2.96 -11.05
N ALA A 51 -6.21 -1.68 -11.03
CA ALA A 51 -6.70 -1.02 -9.82
C ALA A 51 -8.00 -1.64 -9.29
N THR A 52 -8.92 -2.02 -10.19
CA THR A 52 -10.20 -2.67 -9.84
C THR A 52 -9.95 -4.03 -9.20
N LEU A 53 -9.04 -4.83 -9.75
CA LEU A 53 -8.72 -6.14 -9.18
C LEU A 53 -8.00 -6.07 -7.84
N PHE A 54 -7.12 -5.08 -7.64
CA PHE A 54 -6.53 -4.84 -6.33
C PHE A 54 -7.56 -4.44 -5.28
N PHE A 55 -8.53 -3.62 -5.68
CA PHE A 55 -9.64 -3.24 -4.80
C PHE A 55 -10.50 -4.46 -4.46
N GLN A 56 -10.87 -5.28 -5.44
CA GLN A 56 -11.62 -6.52 -5.23
C GLN A 56 -10.86 -7.51 -4.34
N MET A 57 -9.56 -7.72 -4.55
CA MET A 57 -8.74 -8.58 -3.69
C MET A 57 -8.78 -8.11 -2.24
N HIS A 58 -8.61 -6.81 -2.01
CA HIS A 58 -8.63 -6.25 -0.67
C HIS A 58 -10.03 -6.36 -0.02
N ALA A 59 -11.09 -6.16 -0.80
CA ALA A 59 -12.48 -6.37 -0.34
C ALA A 59 -12.74 -7.84 0.04
N THR A 60 -12.26 -8.80 -0.76
CA THR A 60 -12.35 -10.23 -0.46
C THR A 60 -11.61 -10.57 0.83
N TYR A 61 -10.40 -10.05 1.03
CA TYR A 61 -9.63 -10.23 2.26
C TYR A 61 -10.40 -9.74 3.49
N LEU A 62 -10.99 -8.54 3.42
CA LEU A 62 -11.72 -7.94 4.53
C LEU A 62 -13.02 -8.70 4.83
N THR A 63 -13.71 -9.16 3.79
CA THR A 63 -14.93 -9.99 3.90
C THR A 63 -14.62 -11.34 4.54
N ALA A 64 -13.54 -12.00 4.11
CA ALA A 64 -13.08 -13.25 4.72
C ALA A 64 -12.75 -13.05 6.20
N ARG A 65 -12.05 -11.97 6.54
CA ARG A 65 -11.70 -11.62 7.92
C ARG A 65 -12.94 -11.35 8.78
N MET A 66 -13.97 -10.73 8.21
CA MET A 66 -15.27 -10.52 8.86
C MET A 66 -15.98 -11.85 9.16
N ILE A 67 -16.05 -12.76 8.18
CA ILE A 67 -16.75 -14.05 8.32
C ILE A 67 -15.98 -15.02 9.22
N SER A 68 -14.65 -14.93 9.23
CA SER A 68 -13.79 -15.84 10.02
C SER A 68 -14.06 -15.78 11.52
N GLY A 69 -14.33 -14.60 12.09
CA GLY A 69 -14.55 -14.40 13.52
C GLY A 69 -15.77 -15.16 14.06
N PRO A 70 -16.97 -15.01 13.46
CA PRO A 70 -18.15 -15.76 13.86
C PRO A 70 -18.05 -17.26 13.61
N ILE A 71 -17.47 -17.69 12.47
CA ILE A 71 -17.24 -19.12 12.21
C ILE A 71 -16.34 -19.71 13.29
N ALA A 72 -15.20 -19.06 13.57
CA ALA A 72 -14.30 -19.50 14.62
C ALA A 72 -14.98 -19.53 15.99
N GLY A 73 -15.75 -18.49 16.34
CA GLY A 73 -16.50 -18.41 17.59
C GLY A 73 -17.52 -19.54 17.76
N SER A 74 -18.26 -19.86 16.71
CA SER A 74 -19.26 -20.94 16.72
C SER A 74 -18.61 -22.31 16.88
N LEU A 75 -17.55 -22.60 16.13
CA LEU A 75 -16.81 -23.87 16.23
C LEU A 75 -16.10 -24.04 17.59
N MET A 76 -15.64 -22.94 18.19
CA MET A 76 -14.98 -22.95 19.51
C MET A 76 -15.92 -23.35 20.65
N VAL A 77 -17.25 -23.21 20.49
CA VAL A 77 -18.22 -23.66 21.52
C VAL A 77 -18.17 -25.17 21.69
N THR A 78 -18.02 -25.92 20.59
CA THR A 78 -17.95 -27.39 20.62
C THR A 78 -16.58 -27.88 21.02
N SER A 79 -15.52 -27.38 20.36
CA SER A 79 -14.13 -27.73 20.71
C SER A 79 -13.13 -26.74 20.09
N PRO A 80 -12.12 -26.27 20.84
CA PRO A 80 -11.07 -25.40 20.33
C PRO A 80 -10.22 -26.01 19.19
N TRP A 81 -10.23 -27.35 19.03
CA TRP A 81 -9.47 -28.03 17.99
C TRP A 81 -10.14 -28.00 16.61
N ILE A 82 -11.47 -27.87 16.55
CA ILE A 82 -12.23 -27.89 15.28
C ILE A 82 -11.85 -26.71 14.37
N PRO A 83 -11.82 -25.44 14.84
CA PRO A 83 -11.38 -24.31 14.02
C PRO A 83 -9.94 -24.48 13.50
N LEU A 84 -9.04 -25.07 14.32
CA LEU A 84 -7.64 -25.28 13.94
C LEU A 84 -7.53 -26.28 12.79
N VAL A 85 -8.15 -27.46 12.92
CA VAL A 85 -8.13 -28.49 11.87
C VAL A 85 -8.84 -28.00 10.60
N LEU A 86 -9.95 -27.28 10.73
CA LEU A 86 -10.64 -26.69 9.59
C LEU A 86 -9.76 -25.66 8.87
N SER A 87 -9.09 -24.77 9.61
CA SER A 87 -8.19 -23.77 9.03
C SER A 87 -6.98 -24.41 8.32
N LEU A 88 -6.44 -25.49 8.89
CA LEU A 88 -5.38 -26.26 8.27
C LEU A 88 -5.87 -26.94 6.99
N GLY A 89 -7.05 -27.56 7.02
CA GLY A 89 -7.70 -28.14 5.84
C GLY A 89 -7.91 -27.12 4.72
N LEU A 90 -8.45 -25.93 5.05
CA LEU A 90 -8.64 -24.84 4.09
C LEU A 90 -7.31 -24.31 3.52
N MET A 91 -6.26 -24.18 4.34
CA MET A 91 -4.92 -23.81 3.87
C MET A 91 -4.34 -24.87 2.92
N THR A 92 -4.48 -26.15 3.23
CA THR A 92 -4.02 -27.24 2.36
C THR A 92 -4.80 -27.30 1.04
N LEU A 93 -6.12 -27.05 1.08
CA LEU A 93 -6.96 -26.97 -0.11
C LEU A 93 -6.58 -25.76 -0.98
N ALA A 94 -6.29 -24.61 -0.36
CA ALA A 94 -5.81 -23.43 -1.07
C ALA A 94 -4.47 -23.70 -1.77
N ALA A 95 -3.52 -24.35 -1.10
CA ALA A 95 -2.25 -24.78 -1.72
C ALA A 95 -2.50 -25.74 -2.90
N ALA A 96 -3.34 -26.74 -2.71
CA ALA A 96 -3.69 -27.69 -3.77
C ALA A 96 -4.34 -26.99 -4.97
N THR A 97 -5.16 -25.97 -4.73
CA THR A 97 -5.78 -25.17 -5.78
C THR A 97 -4.73 -24.41 -6.59
N THR A 98 -3.68 -23.88 -5.95
CA THR A 98 -2.55 -23.21 -6.64
C THR A 98 -1.80 -24.17 -7.57
N LEU A 99 -1.64 -25.45 -7.20
CA LEU A 99 -0.99 -26.46 -8.05
C LEU A 99 -1.76 -26.76 -9.34
N VAL A 100 -3.08 -26.51 -9.38
CA VAL A 100 -3.92 -26.73 -10.56
C VAL A 100 -3.79 -25.59 -11.57
N PHE A 101 -3.30 -24.41 -11.16
CA PHE A 101 -3.10 -23.29 -12.08
C PHE A 101 -1.82 -23.48 -12.90
N PRO A 102 -1.92 -23.61 -14.25
CA PRO A 102 -0.75 -23.72 -15.10
C PRO A 102 0.06 -22.42 -15.05
N GLU A 103 1.39 -22.56 -15.00
CA GLU A 103 2.36 -21.46 -14.93
C GLU A 103 2.05 -20.41 -16.03
N THR A 104 1.87 -19.14 -15.66
CA THR A 104 1.53 -17.99 -16.54
C THR A 104 2.70 -17.57 -17.45
N ARG A 105 3.45 -18.56 -17.95
CA ARG A 105 4.69 -18.42 -18.73
C ARG A 105 4.45 -18.22 -20.22
N HIS A 106 3.34 -18.76 -20.75
CA HIS A 106 3.08 -18.80 -22.19
C HIS A 106 2.70 -17.43 -22.78
N LEU A 107 2.06 -16.56 -22.00
CA LEU A 107 1.58 -15.25 -22.46
C LEU A 107 2.72 -14.24 -22.68
N LYS A 108 3.74 -14.23 -21.80
CA LYS A 108 4.90 -13.34 -21.92
C LYS A 108 5.89 -13.81 -22.99
N ALA A 109 6.07 -15.13 -23.14
CA ALA A 109 6.90 -15.71 -24.19
C ALA A 109 6.33 -15.41 -25.60
N GLN A 110 5.01 -15.50 -25.78
CA GLN A 110 4.35 -15.10 -27.02
C GLN A 110 4.46 -13.59 -27.27
N ALA A 111 4.20 -12.74 -26.27
CA ALA A 111 4.30 -11.28 -26.43
C ALA A 111 5.72 -10.82 -26.81
N SER A 112 6.76 -11.46 -26.27
CA SER A 112 8.15 -11.20 -26.66
C SER A 112 8.53 -11.75 -28.04
N SER A 113 7.87 -12.82 -28.50
CA SER A 113 8.14 -13.44 -29.80
C SER A 113 7.43 -12.70 -30.94
N THR A 114 6.18 -12.25 -30.73
CA THR A 114 5.42 -11.43 -31.69
C THR A 114 6.11 -10.11 -31.96
N LYS A 115 6.60 -9.43 -30.90
CA LYS A 115 7.35 -8.16 -31.05
C LYS A 115 8.69 -8.32 -31.80
N ARG A 116 9.21 -9.55 -31.91
CA ARG A 116 10.44 -9.86 -32.65
C ARG A 116 10.17 -10.16 -34.13
N LEU A 117 9.04 -10.79 -34.43
CA LEU A 117 8.60 -11.12 -35.80
C LEU A 117 8.14 -9.87 -36.56
N ASP A 118 7.49 -8.91 -35.89
CA ASP A 118 7.07 -7.64 -36.51
C ASP A 118 8.27 -6.76 -36.96
N ASN A 119 9.49 -7.07 -36.52
CA ASN A 119 10.69 -6.31 -36.85
C ASN A 119 11.60 -7.03 -37.87
N GLU A 120 11.23 -8.22 -38.37
CA GLU A 120 12.08 -9.04 -39.27
C GLU A 120 11.48 -9.30 -40.66
N ASP A 121 10.21 -8.94 -40.92
CA ASP A 121 9.55 -9.20 -42.21
C ASP A 121 9.25 -7.92 -43.03
N ILE A 122 10.29 -7.34 -43.64
CA ILE A 122 10.16 -6.53 -44.86
C ILE A 122 11.19 -7.04 -45.89
N PRO A 123 10.81 -7.86 -46.88
CA PRO A 123 11.71 -8.22 -47.97
C PRO A 123 11.72 -7.09 -49.00
N ALA A 124 12.82 -6.33 -49.02
CA ALA A 124 13.19 -5.48 -50.14
C ALA A 124 13.73 -6.37 -51.27
N HIS A 125 13.05 -6.41 -52.42
CA HIS A 125 13.68 -6.86 -53.66
C HIS A 125 13.18 -6.05 -54.85
N LEU A 126 14.16 -5.69 -55.70
CA LEU A 126 14.12 -5.06 -57.02
C LEU A 126 13.85 -3.55 -57.11
N SER A 127 14.97 -2.85 -57.13
CA SER A 127 15.27 -1.59 -57.79
C SER A 127 14.85 -1.52 -59.27
N THR A 128 14.36 -0.35 -59.69
CA THR A 128 14.92 0.46 -60.80
C THR A 128 14.48 1.92 -60.62
N ASP A 129 15.46 2.81 -60.39
CA ASP A 129 15.72 4.14 -61.01
C ASP A 129 14.52 5.07 -61.28
N ASP A 130 14.44 6.35 -60.89
CA ASP A 130 15.43 7.45 -60.94
C ASP A 130 14.97 8.68 -60.09
N GLU A 131 15.96 9.51 -59.71
CA GLU A 131 15.94 10.96 -59.38
C GLU A 131 15.04 11.55 -58.26
N ASP A 132 15.68 12.06 -57.18
CA ASP A 132 15.79 13.52 -56.85
C ASP A 132 16.13 13.77 -55.34
N VAL A 133 16.94 14.82 -55.12
CA VAL A 133 17.32 15.51 -53.87
C VAL A 133 18.31 14.85 -52.90
N GLY A 134 19.60 15.17 -53.11
CA GLY A 134 20.70 14.91 -52.18
C GLY A 134 20.80 15.91 -51.02
N LYS A 135 20.92 15.37 -49.79
CA LYS A 135 21.54 16.03 -48.63
C LYS A 135 22.64 15.13 -48.05
N PRO A 136 23.67 15.71 -47.41
CA PRO A 136 25.01 15.14 -47.40
C PRO A 136 25.39 14.43 -46.08
N MET A 137 26.45 13.63 -46.20
CA MET A 137 27.43 13.21 -45.19
C MET A 137 27.06 12.11 -44.19
N LEU A 138 27.18 10.87 -44.64
CA LEU A 138 27.64 9.75 -43.80
C LEU A 138 28.84 9.08 -44.50
N SER A 139 30.04 9.51 -44.09
CA SER A 139 31.27 8.75 -44.25
C SER A 139 31.77 8.41 -42.85
N SER A 140 31.67 7.14 -42.47
CA SER A 140 32.78 6.37 -41.88
C SER A 140 32.30 4.97 -41.50
N SER A 141 33.23 4.04 -41.73
CA SER A 141 33.15 2.57 -41.67
C SER A 141 32.52 1.95 -40.41
N PRO A 142 32.04 0.69 -40.49
CA PRO A 142 31.70 -0.10 -39.30
C PRO A 142 32.97 -0.51 -38.53
N PRO A 143 32.97 -0.50 -37.18
CA PRO A 143 34.07 -1.03 -36.38
C PRO A 143 34.12 -2.57 -36.41
N PRO A 144 35.30 -3.18 -36.26
CA PRO A 144 35.49 -4.62 -36.35
C PRO A 144 34.86 -5.37 -35.17
N LEU A 145 34.27 -6.51 -35.51
CA LEU A 145 33.55 -7.49 -34.71
C LEU A 145 34.47 -8.15 -33.66
N SER A 146 34.84 -7.40 -32.62
CA SER A 146 35.77 -7.84 -31.55
C SER A 146 35.25 -7.57 -30.13
N SER A 147 33.98 -7.19 -29.96
CA SER A 147 33.38 -6.91 -28.64
C SER A 147 32.53 -8.06 -28.04
N LEU A 148 32.40 -9.21 -28.71
CA LEU A 148 31.59 -10.34 -28.23
C LEU A 148 32.39 -11.43 -27.48
N THR A 149 33.61 -11.13 -27.05
CA THR A 149 34.34 -12.03 -26.13
C THR A 149 35.04 -11.23 -25.04
N GLN A 150 34.28 -10.33 -24.40
CA GLN A 150 34.61 -9.94 -23.04
C GLN A 150 33.71 -10.79 -22.13
N PRO A 151 34.27 -11.67 -21.28
CA PRO A 151 33.47 -12.29 -20.24
C PRO A 151 32.93 -11.13 -19.41
N GLN A 152 31.61 -10.92 -19.43
CA GLN A 152 30.97 -10.14 -18.38
C GLN A 152 31.32 -10.87 -17.09
N ALA A 153 32.36 -10.39 -16.42
CA ALA A 153 32.75 -10.86 -15.11
C ALA A 153 31.50 -10.78 -14.26
N GLN A 154 31.01 -11.94 -13.82
CA GLN A 154 30.07 -12.04 -12.72
C GLN A 154 30.66 -11.14 -11.62
N GLN A 155 30.09 -9.95 -11.44
CA GLN A 155 30.45 -9.06 -10.35
C GLN A 155 30.35 -9.90 -9.07
N PRO A 156 31.43 -10.07 -8.30
CA PRO A 156 31.40 -10.93 -7.13
C PRO A 156 30.27 -10.48 -6.20
N ILE A 157 29.60 -11.41 -5.53
CA ILE A 157 28.47 -11.11 -4.62
C ILE A 157 28.84 -10.00 -3.63
N THR A 158 30.13 -9.90 -3.28
CA THR A 158 30.70 -8.84 -2.46
C THR A 158 30.54 -7.44 -3.06
N THR A 159 30.73 -7.22 -4.37
CA THR A 159 30.55 -5.88 -4.97
C THR A 159 29.09 -5.48 -5.00
N ARG A 160 28.15 -6.43 -5.24
CA ARG A 160 26.71 -6.16 -5.12
C ARG A 160 26.27 -5.81 -3.70
N ILE A 161 26.84 -6.45 -2.69
CA ILE A 161 26.56 -6.14 -1.28
C ILE A 161 27.11 -4.77 -0.91
N ILE A 162 28.31 -4.43 -1.38
CA ILE A 162 28.93 -3.13 -1.15
C ILE A 162 28.12 -2.04 -1.86
N ASP A 163 27.72 -2.24 -3.11
CA ASP A 163 26.88 -1.29 -3.85
C ASP A 163 25.52 -1.09 -3.17
N LEU A 164 24.87 -2.17 -2.71
CA LEU A 164 23.62 -2.10 -1.96
C LEU A 164 23.78 -1.38 -0.62
N ALA A 165 24.87 -1.64 0.12
CA ALA A 165 25.18 -0.94 1.36
C ALA A 165 25.44 0.56 1.12
N THR A 166 26.08 0.90 -0.01
CA THR A 166 26.39 2.28 -0.38
C THR A 166 25.13 3.03 -0.80
N SER A 167 24.23 2.40 -1.57
CA SER A 167 22.90 2.93 -1.90
C SER A 167 22.01 3.10 -0.67
N LEU A 168 22.02 2.12 0.26
CA LEU A 168 21.31 2.23 1.54
C LEU A 168 21.86 3.37 2.39
N ARG A 169 23.19 3.57 2.42
CA ARG A 169 23.80 4.67 3.16
C ARG A 169 23.46 6.03 2.57
N SER A 170 23.51 6.16 1.24
CA SER A 170 23.11 7.38 0.53
C SER A 170 21.64 7.73 0.76
N PHE A 171 20.76 6.72 0.72
CA PHE A 171 19.34 6.93 1.00
C PHE A 171 19.04 7.18 2.47
N THR A 172 19.74 6.52 3.40
CA THR A 172 19.63 6.83 4.83
C THR A 172 20.02 8.30 5.06
N HIS A 173 21.09 8.75 4.40
CA HIS A 173 21.50 10.15 4.44
C HIS A 173 20.42 11.09 3.87
N PHE A 174 19.80 10.74 2.74
CA PHE A 174 18.67 11.48 2.14
C PHE A 174 17.42 11.52 3.06
N LEU A 175 17.06 10.38 3.67
CA LEU A 175 15.98 10.29 4.65
C LEU A 175 16.25 11.20 5.85
N THR A 176 17.49 11.21 6.37
CA THR A 176 17.88 12.09 7.49
C THR A 176 17.99 13.55 7.09
N THR A 177 18.23 13.84 5.82
CA THR A 177 18.28 15.22 5.29
C THR A 177 16.88 15.82 5.27
N ASN A 178 15.90 15.03 4.84
CA ASN A 178 14.50 15.45 4.78
C ASN A 178 13.77 15.15 6.09
N LYS A 179 13.84 16.10 7.03
CA LYS A 179 13.18 16.01 8.35
C LYS A 179 11.72 15.54 8.28
N ARG A 180 10.95 15.98 7.25
CA ARG A 180 9.55 15.60 7.07
C ARG A 180 9.37 14.10 6.79
N ILE A 181 10.18 13.56 5.89
CA ILE A 181 10.13 12.14 5.50
C ILE A 181 10.57 11.28 6.68
N CYS A 182 11.66 11.66 7.36
CA CYS A 182 12.12 10.97 8.57
C CYS A 182 11.03 10.92 9.66
N ILE A 183 10.35 12.05 9.93
CA ILE A 183 9.27 12.11 10.92
C ILE A 183 8.10 11.22 10.52
N LEU A 184 7.71 11.20 9.24
CA LEU A 184 6.60 10.37 8.74
C LEU A 184 6.95 8.88 8.75
N THR A 185 8.17 8.50 8.37
CA THR A 185 8.64 7.10 8.44
C THR A 185 8.68 6.62 9.89
N LEU A 186 9.17 7.45 10.82
CA LEU A 186 9.14 7.14 12.24
C LEU A 186 7.71 7.01 12.77
N ALA A 187 6.83 7.94 12.43
CA ALA A 187 5.41 7.89 12.81
C ALA A 187 4.75 6.60 12.32
N LEU A 188 5.02 6.20 11.07
CA LEU A 188 4.52 4.96 10.50
C LEU A 188 5.01 3.74 11.28
N GLY A 189 6.30 3.68 11.64
CA GLY A 189 6.85 2.61 12.49
C GLY A 189 6.14 2.51 13.84
N LEU A 190 5.91 3.64 14.52
CA LEU A 190 5.17 3.68 15.79
C LEU A 190 3.71 3.23 15.62
N VAL A 191 3.05 3.62 14.52
CA VAL A 191 1.68 3.17 14.20
C VAL A 191 1.63 1.67 14.02
N VAL A 192 2.61 1.07 13.34
CA VAL A 192 2.66 -0.38 13.10
C VAL A 192 2.78 -1.14 14.42
N ILE A 193 3.70 -0.72 15.28
CA ILE A 193 3.92 -1.34 16.60
C ILE A 193 2.67 -1.14 17.47
N GLY A 194 2.11 0.07 17.53
CA GLY A 194 0.92 0.37 18.32
C GLY A 194 -0.31 -0.43 17.86
N LYS A 195 -0.52 -0.57 16.55
CA LYS A 195 -1.62 -1.36 16.00
C LYS A 195 -1.46 -2.86 16.25
N TYR A 196 -0.23 -3.35 16.44
CA TYR A 196 0.02 -4.76 16.73
C TYR A 196 -0.68 -5.24 18.01
N ALA A 197 -0.94 -4.35 18.97
CA ALA A 197 -1.71 -4.65 20.19
C ALA A 197 -3.11 -5.20 19.92
N GLN A 198 -3.69 -4.96 18.73
CA GLN A 198 -4.97 -5.52 18.34
C GLN A 198 -4.98 -7.07 18.38
N VAL A 199 -3.82 -7.73 18.22
CA VAL A 199 -3.72 -9.20 18.34
C VAL A 199 -4.03 -9.68 19.76
N LEU A 200 -3.74 -8.88 20.79
CA LEU A 200 -4.00 -9.20 22.19
C LEU A 200 -5.43 -8.91 22.62
N LEU A 201 -6.26 -8.31 21.75
CA LEU A 201 -7.61 -7.89 22.07
C LEU A 201 -8.50 -9.06 22.51
N LEU A 202 -8.33 -10.23 21.90
CA LEU A 202 -9.03 -11.46 22.28
C LEU A 202 -8.64 -11.89 23.70
N GLN A 203 -7.34 -11.98 23.99
CA GLN A 203 -6.83 -12.40 25.30
C GLN A 203 -7.18 -11.40 26.40
N TYR A 204 -7.16 -10.11 26.07
CA TYR A 204 -7.58 -9.06 26.98
C TYR A 204 -9.08 -9.15 27.30
N ALA A 205 -9.94 -9.35 26.30
CA ALA A 205 -11.37 -9.50 26.51
C ALA A 205 -11.71 -10.67 27.45
N THR A 206 -11.05 -11.83 27.27
CA THR A 206 -11.29 -13.02 28.11
C THR A 206 -10.78 -12.84 29.55
N LYS A 207 -9.63 -12.18 29.74
CA LYS A 207 -9.04 -11.97 31.08
C LYS A 207 -9.66 -10.79 31.84
N ARG A 208 -10.05 -9.72 31.16
CA ARG A 208 -10.58 -8.50 31.77
C ARG A 208 -12.08 -8.57 32.03
N PHE A 209 -12.85 -9.05 31.06
CA PHE A 209 -14.32 -9.04 31.09
C PHE A 209 -14.94 -10.43 31.27
N HIS A 210 -14.10 -11.47 31.45
CA HIS A 210 -14.54 -12.86 31.60
C HIS A 210 -15.38 -13.37 30.43
N TYR A 211 -15.19 -12.82 29.23
CA TYR A 211 -15.75 -13.42 28.02
C TYR A 211 -15.17 -14.81 27.82
N SER A 212 -16.00 -15.74 27.37
CA SER A 212 -15.52 -16.99 26.80
C SER A 212 -14.72 -16.72 25.51
N TRP A 213 -13.81 -17.63 25.14
CA TRP A 213 -13.02 -17.50 23.91
C TRP A 213 -13.91 -17.40 22.65
N SER A 214 -15.06 -18.06 22.65
CA SER A 214 -16.07 -17.98 21.59
C SER A 214 -16.75 -16.59 21.55
N GLU A 215 -17.21 -16.08 22.69
CA GLU A 215 -17.80 -14.73 22.79
C GLU A 215 -16.81 -13.64 22.38
N ALA A 216 -15.55 -13.75 22.78
CA ALA A 216 -14.51 -12.82 22.40
C ALA A 216 -14.23 -12.88 20.88
N SER A 217 -14.31 -14.05 20.26
CA SER A 217 -14.19 -14.21 18.81
C SER A 217 -15.34 -13.53 18.05
N TYR A 218 -16.57 -13.62 18.55
CA TYR A 218 -17.69 -12.84 18.00
C TYR A 218 -17.44 -11.34 18.12
N LEU A 219 -16.88 -10.89 19.24
CA LEU A 219 -16.57 -9.49 19.51
C LEU A 219 -15.55 -8.90 18.51
N LEU A 220 -14.58 -9.70 18.04
CA LEU A 220 -13.62 -9.31 17.01
C LEU A 220 -14.25 -9.07 15.63
N THR A 221 -15.48 -9.52 15.40
CA THR A 221 -16.21 -9.26 14.15
C THR A 221 -16.54 -7.78 14.01
N ILE A 222 -16.81 -7.11 15.14
CA ILE A 222 -17.19 -5.70 15.19
C ILE A 222 -16.14 -4.80 14.53
N PRO A 223 -14.85 -4.79 14.96
CA PRO A 223 -13.85 -3.94 14.32
C PRO A 223 -13.62 -4.30 12.85
N ASN A 224 -13.71 -5.58 12.45
CA ASN A 224 -13.56 -5.96 11.04
C ASN A 224 -14.71 -5.42 10.19
N PHE A 225 -15.95 -5.50 10.69
CA PHE A 225 -17.14 -4.93 10.04
C PHE A 225 -17.07 -3.41 9.97
N THR A 226 -16.65 -2.74 11.06
CA THR A 226 -16.43 -1.29 11.06
C THR A 226 -15.35 -0.89 10.06
N SER A 227 -14.23 -1.62 9.97
CA SER A 227 -13.21 -1.37 8.94
C SER A 227 -13.76 -1.54 7.52
N LEU A 228 -14.64 -2.52 7.29
CA LEU A 228 -15.32 -2.71 6.00
C LEU A 228 -16.23 -1.54 5.65
N ILE A 229 -17.05 -1.09 6.60
CA ILE A 229 -17.87 0.13 6.42
C ILE A 229 -16.99 1.36 6.19
N THR A 230 -15.88 1.48 6.92
CA THR A 230 -14.95 2.60 6.79
C THR A 230 -14.38 2.66 5.39
N LEU A 231 -13.95 1.53 4.84
CA LEU A 231 -13.37 1.45 3.51
C LEU A 231 -14.41 1.65 2.40
N LEU A 232 -15.62 1.08 2.57
CA LEU A 232 -16.66 1.09 1.52
C LEU A 232 -17.51 2.36 1.50
N PHE A 233 -17.72 3.02 2.64
CA PHE A 233 -18.60 4.20 2.74
C PHE A 233 -17.84 5.44 3.19
N ILE A 234 -17.04 5.35 4.25
CA ILE A 234 -16.40 6.54 4.82
C ILE A 234 -15.30 7.05 3.91
N LEU A 235 -14.45 6.18 3.35
CA LEU A 235 -13.39 6.58 2.43
C LEU A 235 -13.93 7.28 1.16
N PRO A 236 -14.93 6.73 0.43
CA PRO A 236 -15.50 7.44 -0.72
C PRO A 236 -16.30 8.67 -0.33
N PHE A 237 -16.93 8.70 0.85
CA PHE A 237 -17.62 9.89 1.35
C PHE A 237 -16.64 11.02 1.71
N VAL A 238 -15.54 10.68 2.39
CA VAL A 238 -14.46 11.61 2.69
C VAL A 238 -13.79 12.06 1.40
N SER A 239 -13.60 11.15 0.44
CA SER A 239 -13.11 11.49 -0.90
C SER A 239 -14.05 12.47 -1.60
N SER A 240 -15.37 12.22 -1.64
CA SER A 240 -16.34 13.11 -2.29
C SER A 240 -16.48 14.46 -1.57
N LEU A 241 -16.36 14.48 -0.24
CA LEU A 241 -16.41 15.70 0.55
C LEU A 241 -15.13 16.53 0.43
N LEU A 242 -13.96 15.88 0.33
CA LEU A 242 -12.66 16.55 0.14
C LEU A 242 -12.42 16.95 -1.32
N LEU A 243 -13.01 16.25 -2.30
CA LEU A 243 -12.92 16.52 -3.74
C LEU A 243 -14.18 17.22 -4.28
N GLY A 244 -14.94 17.92 -3.42
CA GLY A 244 -16.18 18.61 -3.77
C GLY A 244 -16.12 19.25 -5.17
N THR A 245 -16.93 18.69 -6.07
CA THR A 245 -17.00 18.98 -7.53
C THR A 245 -15.80 18.50 -8.35
N SER A 246 -15.74 17.19 -8.63
CA SER A 246 -15.70 16.65 -10.00
C SER A 246 -15.61 15.11 -9.92
N SER A 247 -16.33 14.40 -10.78
CA SER A 247 -16.23 12.94 -11.01
C SER A 247 -16.71 11.97 -9.91
N SER A 248 -18.03 11.89 -9.68
CA SER A 248 -18.65 10.62 -9.28
C SER A 248 -19.60 10.12 -10.38
N PRO A 249 -19.23 9.07 -11.15
CA PRO A 249 -20.07 8.53 -12.23
C PRO A 249 -21.36 7.84 -11.73
N LEU A 250 -21.49 7.57 -10.43
CA LEU A 250 -22.65 6.88 -9.84
C LEU A 250 -23.87 7.81 -9.64
N LEU A 251 -23.65 9.11 -9.44
CA LEU A 251 -24.74 10.10 -9.32
C LEU A 251 -25.28 10.54 -10.68
N SER A 252 -24.47 10.51 -11.75
CA SER A 252 -24.94 10.79 -13.11
C SER A 252 -25.87 9.70 -13.64
N THR A 253 -25.64 8.43 -13.27
CA THR A 253 -26.53 7.32 -13.64
C THR A 253 -27.87 7.39 -12.90
N PHE A 254 -27.86 7.86 -11.65
CA PHE A 254 -29.09 8.04 -10.88
C PHE A 254 -29.88 9.29 -11.33
N SER A 255 -29.21 10.36 -11.76
CA SER A 255 -29.90 11.53 -12.33
C SER A 255 -30.44 11.26 -13.73
N SER A 256 -29.74 10.47 -14.56
CA SER A 256 -30.25 10.10 -15.89
C SER A 256 -31.49 9.22 -15.84
N SER A 257 -31.70 8.50 -14.72
CA SER A 257 -32.89 7.66 -14.54
C SER A 257 -34.10 8.41 -13.98
N LEU A 258 -33.93 9.66 -13.53
CA LEU A 258 -34.99 10.47 -12.93
C LEU A 258 -35.39 11.70 -13.78
N SER A 259 -34.75 11.91 -14.95
CA SER A 259 -35.04 13.05 -15.86
C SER A 259 -35.88 12.68 -17.09
N SER A 260 -36.61 11.56 -17.06
CA SER A 260 -37.71 11.33 -18.02
C SER A 260 -39.02 11.82 -17.43
N ASP A 261 -39.17 13.13 -17.25
CA ASP A 261 -40.42 13.82 -17.61
C ASP A 261 -40.39 15.30 -17.26
N THR A 262 -40.95 16.09 -18.17
CA THR A 262 -41.49 17.45 -17.98
C THR A 262 -40.53 18.62 -18.23
N SER A 263 -40.64 19.13 -19.47
CA SER A 263 -40.41 20.51 -19.86
C SER A 263 -41.14 21.51 -18.95
N HIS A 264 -40.43 22.51 -18.43
CA HIS A 264 -40.75 23.95 -18.51
C HIS A 264 -39.98 24.73 -17.44
N THR A 265 -39.59 25.95 -17.83
CA THR A 265 -39.25 27.10 -16.98
C THR A 265 -37.94 27.08 -16.20
N SER A 266 -37.00 27.87 -16.74
CA SER A 266 -35.95 28.62 -16.04
C SER A 266 -36.36 29.02 -14.61
N SER A 267 -35.62 28.55 -13.62
CA SER A 267 -35.39 29.25 -12.35
C SER A 267 -34.13 28.70 -11.70
N GLY A 268 -33.20 29.60 -11.40
CA GLY A 268 -31.91 29.29 -10.82
C GLY A 268 -32.06 28.60 -9.47
N THR A 269 -31.54 27.37 -9.38
CA THR A 269 -31.23 26.75 -8.12
C THR A 269 -29.82 27.17 -7.73
N HIS A 270 -29.73 28.13 -6.80
CA HIS A 270 -28.51 28.43 -6.05
C HIS A 270 -28.10 27.16 -5.29
N PHE A 271 -27.34 26.27 -5.94
CA PHE A 271 -26.59 25.25 -5.25
C PHE A 271 -25.52 25.96 -4.42
N TYR A 272 -25.61 25.82 -3.11
CA TYR A 272 -24.60 26.30 -2.18
C TYR A 272 -23.26 25.65 -2.54
N HIS A 273 -22.41 26.38 -3.27
CA HIS A 273 -20.99 26.10 -3.35
C HIS A 273 -20.44 26.28 -1.92
N LEU A 274 -20.41 25.20 -1.13
CA LEU A 274 -19.54 25.18 0.03
C LEU A 274 -18.11 25.31 -0.52
N ASN A 275 -17.60 26.54 -0.48
CA ASN A 275 -16.19 26.89 -0.67
C ASN A 275 -15.36 26.19 0.43
N LEU A 276 -15.17 24.88 0.31
CA LEU A 276 -14.03 24.23 0.93
C LEU A 276 -12.83 24.61 0.06
N THR A 277 -11.93 25.40 0.66
CA THR A 277 -10.66 25.85 0.09
C THR A 277 -10.00 24.75 -0.76
N PRO A 278 -9.44 25.06 -1.94
CA PRO A 278 -8.73 24.11 -2.78
C PRO A 278 -7.41 23.70 -2.12
N LEU A 279 -7.49 22.80 -1.15
CA LEU A 279 -6.32 22.21 -0.49
C LEU A 279 -5.60 21.32 -1.50
N THR A 280 -4.26 21.37 -1.52
CA THR A 280 -3.46 20.45 -2.35
C THR A 280 -3.78 19.00 -1.97
N PRO A 281 -3.67 18.02 -2.89
CA PRO A 281 -3.91 16.61 -2.57
C PRO A 281 -3.11 16.15 -1.34
N LEU A 282 -1.88 16.66 -1.18
CA LEU A 282 -1.02 16.44 -0.02
C LEU A 282 -1.62 16.96 1.30
N GLN A 283 -2.22 18.16 1.28
CA GLN A 283 -2.87 18.75 2.45
C GLN A 283 -4.12 17.97 2.89
N LYS A 284 -4.87 17.42 1.92
CA LYS A 284 -6.04 16.56 2.18
C LYS A 284 -5.61 15.25 2.83
N ASP A 285 -4.60 14.57 2.27
CA ASP A 285 -4.03 13.35 2.83
C ASP A 285 -3.46 13.57 4.24
N LEU A 286 -2.81 14.71 4.48
CA LEU A 286 -2.28 15.07 5.80
C LEU A 286 -3.38 15.32 6.83
N ASN A 287 -4.46 16.03 6.47
CA ASN A 287 -5.59 16.25 7.36
C ASN A 287 -6.34 14.94 7.66
N LEU A 288 -6.47 14.09 6.65
CA LEU A 288 -7.04 12.75 6.82
C LEU A 288 -6.16 11.88 7.74
N ALA A 289 -4.84 11.93 7.60
CA ALA A 289 -3.91 11.25 8.48
C ALA A 289 -4.01 11.77 9.92
N ARG A 290 -4.11 13.08 10.14
CA ARG A 290 -4.29 13.67 11.47
C ARG A 290 -5.59 13.20 12.13
N ALA A 291 -6.71 13.29 11.41
CA ALA A 291 -8.01 12.82 11.92
C ALA A 291 -7.98 11.32 12.24
N SER A 292 -7.42 10.50 11.34
CA SER A 292 -7.27 9.05 11.54
C SER A 292 -6.37 8.73 12.74
N SER A 293 -5.29 9.49 12.95
CA SER A 293 -4.40 9.32 14.10
C SER A 293 -5.09 9.61 15.43
N LEU A 294 -5.92 10.66 15.49
CA LEU A 294 -6.69 10.98 16.68
C LEU A 294 -7.73 9.91 16.98
N LEU A 295 -8.46 9.43 15.96
CA LEU A 295 -9.41 8.33 16.14
C LEU A 295 -8.75 7.05 16.64
N LEU A 296 -7.58 6.72 16.10
CA LEU A 296 -6.82 5.53 16.49
C LEU A 296 -6.30 5.63 17.94
N THR A 297 -5.74 6.78 18.33
CA THR A 297 -5.28 7.03 19.70
C THR A 297 -6.44 7.01 20.69
N LEU A 298 -7.54 7.70 20.38
CA LEU A 298 -8.73 7.75 21.23
C LEU A 298 -9.34 6.35 21.39
N GLY A 299 -9.47 5.59 20.30
CA GLY A 299 -9.97 4.22 20.35
C GLY A 299 -9.09 3.31 21.22
N CYS A 300 -7.77 3.42 21.10
CA CYS A 300 -6.83 2.63 21.89
C CYS A 300 -6.89 3.00 23.39
N LEU A 301 -6.91 4.29 23.72
CA LEU A 301 -7.04 4.77 25.09
C LEU A 301 -8.37 4.36 25.71
N LEU A 302 -9.46 4.39 24.93
CA LEU A 302 -10.77 3.96 25.39
C LEU A 302 -10.80 2.46 25.68
N ILE A 303 -10.16 1.63 24.86
CA ILE A 303 -9.97 0.18 25.13
C ILE A 303 -9.18 -0.04 26.43
N ALA A 304 -8.11 0.74 26.65
CA ALA A 304 -7.27 0.65 27.84
C ALA A 304 -8.01 1.05 29.13
N LEU A 305 -8.86 2.09 29.05
CA LEU A 305 -9.65 2.62 30.17
C LEU A 305 -10.97 1.88 30.40
N ALA A 306 -11.39 1.03 29.48
CA ALA A 306 -12.69 0.36 29.55
C ALA A 306 -12.82 -0.50 30.82
N THR A 307 -13.75 -0.10 31.69
CA THR A 307 -14.24 -0.89 32.83
C THR A 307 -15.56 -1.58 32.51
N THR A 308 -16.27 -1.13 31.48
CA THR A 308 -17.56 -1.67 31.03
C THR A 308 -17.44 -2.34 29.66
N ARG A 309 -18.28 -3.36 29.43
CA ARG A 309 -18.39 -4.08 28.14
C ARG A 309 -18.73 -3.14 26.98
N LEU A 310 -19.61 -2.16 27.22
CA LEU A 310 -20.00 -1.17 26.22
C LEU A 310 -18.86 -0.21 25.86
N GLY A 311 -18.09 0.24 26.86
CA GLY A 311 -16.90 1.05 26.62
C GLY A 311 -15.86 0.29 25.79
N PHE A 312 -15.64 -1.00 26.08
CA PHE A 312 -14.74 -1.82 25.28
C PHE A 312 -15.17 -1.87 23.81
N THR A 313 -16.45 -2.14 23.53
CA THR A 313 -16.98 -2.21 22.17
C THR A 313 -16.91 -0.88 21.43
N SER A 314 -17.26 0.24 22.08
CA SER A 314 -17.15 1.56 21.45
C SER A 314 -15.70 1.93 21.14
N GLY A 315 -14.75 1.51 21.99
CA GLY A 315 -13.32 1.68 21.76
C GLY A 315 -12.81 0.91 20.54
N MET A 316 -13.27 -0.33 20.34
CA MET A 316 -12.96 -1.10 19.13
C MET A 316 -13.49 -0.46 17.85
N ILE A 317 -14.70 0.10 17.90
CA ILE A 317 -15.30 0.81 16.76
C ILE A 317 -14.46 2.04 16.42
N LEU A 318 -14.13 2.88 17.41
CA LEU A 318 -13.29 4.06 17.20
C LEU A 318 -11.89 3.69 16.67
N PHE A 319 -11.29 2.63 17.21
CA PHE A 319 -10.00 2.13 16.75
C PHE A 319 -10.06 1.64 15.29
N ALA A 320 -11.14 0.95 14.91
CA ALA A 320 -11.35 0.47 13.55
C ALA A 320 -11.57 1.62 12.54
N LEU A 321 -12.26 2.70 12.93
CA LEU A 321 -12.40 3.90 12.10
C LEU A 321 -11.04 4.55 11.79
N GLY A 322 -10.10 4.54 12.73
CA GLY A 322 -8.73 5.05 12.55
C GLY A 322 -7.78 4.10 11.79
N SER A 323 -8.25 2.92 11.36
CA SER A 323 -7.38 1.87 10.82
C SER A 323 -6.66 2.23 9.52
N GLY A 324 -7.20 3.19 8.73
CA GLY A 324 -6.63 3.71 7.48
C GLY A 324 -5.42 4.62 7.62
N LEU A 325 -4.95 4.90 8.85
CA LEU A 325 -3.76 5.73 9.05
C LEU A 325 -2.50 5.19 8.37
N GLY A 326 -2.31 3.86 8.38
CA GLY A 326 -1.10 3.25 7.78
C GLY A 326 -1.03 3.47 6.27
N SER A 327 -2.15 3.35 5.56
CA SER A 327 -2.21 3.56 4.12
C SER A 327 -2.07 5.03 3.75
N THR A 328 -2.68 5.94 4.51
CA THR A 328 -2.54 7.39 4.28
C THR A 328 -1.12 7.89 4.53
N LEU A 329 -0.46 7.44 5.59
CA LEU A 329 0.96 7.76 5.83
C LEU A 329 1.86 7.21 4.71
N ARG A 330 1.56 6.02 4.19
CA ARG A 330 2.31 5.44 3.07
C ARG A 330 2.10 6.19 1.76
N SER A 331 0.86 6.62 1.49
CA SER A 331 0.55 7.52 0.37
C SER A 331 1.32 8.84 0.48
N LEU A 332 1.28 9.46 1.66
CA LEU A 332 1.96 10.72 1.93
C LEU A 332 3.49 10.60 1.77
N LEU A 333 4.08 9.49 2.23
CA LEU A 333 5.50 9.19 2.04
C LEU A 333 5.85 9.07 0.55
N ASN A 334 5.04 8.35 -0.22
CA ASN A 334 5.24 8.17 -1.66
C ASN A 334 5.08 9.49 -2.44
N ALA A 335 4.19 10.39 -2.01
CA ALA A 335 4.01 11.70 -2.64
C ALA A 335 5.15 12.69 -2.34
N LEU A 336 5.92 12.48 -1.26
CA LEU A 336 7.01 13.36 -0.83
C LEU A 336 8.38 12.97 -1.40
N VAL A 337 8.49 11.81 -2.04
CA VAL A 337 9.75 11.26 -2.54
C VAL A 337 9.72 11.24 -4.06
N ASP A 338 10.78 11.75 -4.69
CA ASP A 338 10.92 11.73 -6.15
C ASP A 338 10.98 10.27 -6.67
N GLU A 339 10.53 10.04 -7.91
CA GLU A 339 10.35 8.69 -8.48
C GLU A 339 11.61 7.80 -8.39
N GLU A 340 12.79 8.41 -8.50
CA GLU A 340 14.09 7.74 -8.41
C GLU A 340 14.28 6.95 -7.10
N HIS A 341 13.68 7.39 -6.00
CA HIS A 341 13.89 6.82 -4.67
C HIS A 341 12.66 6.09 -4.09
N MET A 342 11.53 6.05 -4.81
CA MET A 342 10.27 5.46 -4.32
C MET A 342 10.38 3.97 -4.00
N GLY A 343 11.12 3.20 -4.80
CA GLY A 343 11.31 1.76 -4.57
C GLY A 343 12.10 1.47 -3.29
N LEU A 344 13.10 2.30 -3.01
CA LEU A 344 13.92 2.18 -1.80
C LEU A 344 13.17 2.62 -0.55
N LEU A 345 12.37 3.70 -0.64
CA LEU A 345 11.47 4.13 0.43
C LEU A 345 10.51 3.01 0.84
N ASN A 346 9.82 2.41 -0.12
CA ASN A 346 8.87 1.33 0.16
C ASN A 346 9.53 0.09 0.75
N SER A 347 10.78 -0.20 0.36
CA SER A 347 11.58 -1.28 0.93
C SER A 347 11.97 -0.99 2.38
N VAL A 348 12.41 0.24 2.69
CA VAL A 348 12.74 0.67 4.06
C VAL A 348 11.52 0.66 4.96
N VAL A 349 10.38 1.17 4.46
CA VAL A 349 9.11 1.12 5.18
C VAL A 349 8.69 -0.32 5.47
N GLY A 350 8.76 -1.21 4.46
CA GLY A 350 8.43 -2.63 4.66
C GLY A 350 9.36 -3.32 5.65
N TRP A 351 10.66 -3.04 5.59
CA TRP A 351 11.62 -3.55 6.57
C TRP A 351 11.32 -3.04 7.99
N LEU A 352 11.03 -1.74 8.13
CA LEU A 352 10.64 -1.12 9.39
C LEU A 352 9.36 -1.73 9.96
N GLU A 353 8.38 -2.03 9.12
CA GLU A 353 7.15 -2.73 9.50
C GLU A 353 7.46 -4.12 10.10
N MET A 354 8.32 -4.90 9.44
CA MET A 354 8.70 -6.24 9.90
C MET A 354 9.48 -6.22 11.21
N VAL A 355 10.48 -5.33 11.33
CA VAL A 355 11.23 -5.15 12.58
C VAL A 355 10.31 -4.66 13.69
N GLY A 356 9.40 -3.73 13.39
CA GLY A 356 8.41 -3.23 14.33
C GLY A 356 7.53 -4.34 14.89
N ILE A 357 7.00 -5.22 14.03
CA ILE A 357 6.20 -6.38 14.45
C ILE A 357 7.03 -7.37 15.27
N MET A 358 8.26 -7.65 14.84
CA MET A 358 9.19 -8.54 15.55
C MET A 358 9.47 -8.07 16.98
N VAL A 359 9.60 -6.76 17.20
CA VAL A 359 9.79 -6.15 18.52
C VAL A 359 8.46 -6.07 19.28
N ALA A 360 7.36 -5.73 18.62
CA ALA A 360 6.05 -5.54 19.23
C ALA A 360 5.54 -6.82 19.92
N GLY A 361 5.78 -7.99 19.31
CA GLY A 361 5.35 -9.29 19.84
C GLY A 361 5.81 -9.54 21.27
N PRO A 362 7.12 -9.70 21.52
CA PRO A 362 7.66 -9.92 22.86
C PRO A 362 7.32 -8.78 23.83
N VAL A 363 7.49 -7.52 23.40
CA VAL A 363 7.25 -6.34 24.26
C VAL A 363 5.82 -6.27 24.77
N LEU A 364 4.83 -6.48 23.90
CA LEU A 364 3.43 -6.46 24.31
C LEU A 364 3.02 -7.73 25.05
N ALA A 365 3.61 -8.89 24.75
CA ALA A 365 3.36 -10.13 25.49
C ALA A 365 3.89 -10.05 26.93
N GLU A 366 5.10 -9.52 27.14
CA GLU A 366 5.64 -9.23 28.47
C GLU A 366 4.79 -8.17 29.19
N GLY A 367 4.38 -7.11 28.48
CA GLY A 367 3.46 -6.12 29.01
C GLY A 367 2.12 -6.72 29.46
N MET A 368 1.57 -7.67 28.69
CA MET A 368 0.37 -8.41 29.06
C MET A 368 0.60 -9.31 30.28
N SER A 369 1.72 -10.04 30.33
CA SER A 369 2.08 -10.89 31.46
C SER A 369 2.22 -10.09 32.76
N GLU A 370 2.95 -8.97 32.71
CA GLU A 370 3.13 -8.07 33.86
C GLU A 370 1.81 -7.40 34.26
N GLY A 371 0.99 -7.01 33.29
CA GLY A 371 -0.36 -6.48 33.52
C GLY A 371 -1.28 -7.48 34.24
N LEU A 372 -1.22 -8.75 33.84
CA LEU A 372 -1.94 -9.85 34.49
C LEU A 372 -1.42 -10.12 35.91
N ARG A 373 -0.09 -10.02 36.13
CA ARG A 373 0.54 -10.22 37.45
C ARG A 373 0.12 -9.15 38.45
N ARG A 374 0.06 -7.88 38.02
CA ARG A 374 -0.39 -6.75 38.86
C ARG A 374 -1.90 -6.75 39.10
N GLY A 375 -2.68 -7.33 38.20
CA GLY A 375 -4.13 -7.43 38.32
C GLY A 375 -4.86 -6.08 38.29
N GLY A 376 -6.18 -6.11 38.43
CA GLY A 376 -7.02 -4.91 38.45
C GLY A 376 -6.90 -4.09 37.15
N GLY A 377 -6.83 -2.76 37.27
CA GLY A 377 -6.70 -1.83 36.13
C GLY A 377 -5.46 -2.05 35.25
N TRP A 378 -4.43 -2.72 35.76
CA TRP A 378 -3.18 -2.97 35.04
C TRP A 378 -3.29 -4.10 34.00
N VAL A 379 -4.39 -4.86 33.96
CA VAL A 379 -4.63 -5.87 32.91
C VAL A 379 -4.63 -5.23 31.50
N GLY A 380 -4.94 -3.93 31.39
CA GLY A 380 -4.90 -3.17 30.13
C GLY A 380 -3.51 -2.63 29.75
N LEU A 381 -2.44 -3.00 30.45
CA LEU A 381 -1.08 -2.48 30.21
C LEU A 381 -0.62 -2.52 28.74
N PRO A 382 -0.82 -3.61 27.95
CA PRO A 382 -0.41 -3.60 26.54
C PRO A 382 -1.16 -2.54 25.71
N PHE A 383 -2.41 -2.22 26.07
CA PHE A 383 -3.18 -1.14 25.42
C PHE A 383 -2.74 0.23 25.89
N TRP A 384 -2.27 0.39 27.13
CA TRP A 384 -1.62 1.62 27.58
C TRP A 384 -0.30 1.87 26.86
N MET A 385 0.53 0.84 26.70
CA MET A 385 1.78 0.92 25.93
C MET A 385 1.49 1.28 24.47
N ALA A 386 0.53 0.59 23.84
CA ALA A 386 0.10 0.88 22.48
C ALA A 386 -0.47 2.30 22.35
N GLY A 387 -1.29 2.74 23.31
CA GLY A 387 -1.83 4.09 23.37
C GLY A 387 -0.71 5.14 23.40
N GLY A 388 0.31 4.94 24.24
CA GLY A 388 1.48 5.82 24.29
C GLY A 388 2.25 5.89 22.97
N LEU A 389 2.48 4.75 22.32
CA LEU A 389 3.11 4.69 21.00
C LEU A 389 2.29 5.42 19.93
N LEU A 390 0.97 5.22 19.94
CA LEU A 390 0.05 5.87 19.00
C LEU A 390 -0.05 7.38 19.27
N THR A 391 -0.03 7.82 20.52
CA THR A 391 0.01 9.24 20.88
C THR A 391 1.31 9.88 20.41
N GLY A 392 2.45 9.20 20.57
CA GLY A 392 3.73 9.62 19.99
C GLY A 392 3.66 9.75 18.47
N ALA A 393 3.08 8.77 17.78
CA ALA A 393 2.86 8.83 16.34
C ALA A 393 1.95 10.00 15.94
N SER A 394 0.84 10.22 16.66
CA SER A 394 -0.06 11.35 16.40
C SER A 394 0.67 12.68 16.58
N GLY A 395 1.46 12.84 17.65
CA GLY A 395 2.32 14.02 17.85
C GLY A 395 3.27 14.27 16.68
N LEU A 396 3.93 13.23 16.18
CA LEU A 396 4.81 13.32 15.01
C LEU A 396 4.06 13.76 13.74
N VAL A 397 2.88 13.19 13.48
CA VAL A 397 2.04 13.57 12.31
C VAL A 397 1.54 15.01 12.42
N TRP A 398 1.28 15.50 13.63
CA TRP A 398 0.88 16.89 13.87
C TRP A 398 2.02 17.90 13.67
N VAL A 399 3.27 17.52 13.96
CA VAL A 399 4.46 18.34 13.72
C VAL A 399 4.72 18.55 12.22
N VAL A 400 4.34 17.59 11.37
CA VAL A 400 4.49 17.72 9.91
C VAL A 400 3.53 18.79 9.38
N ARG A 401 4.06 19.84 8.77
CA ARG A 401 3.29 20.91 8.12
C ARG A 401 3.40 20.77 6.60
N ALA A 402 2.27 20.82 5.90
CA ALA A 402 2.21 20.69 4.43
C ALA A 402 2.82 21.86 3.64
N GLY A 403 3.30 22.93 4.30
CA GLY A 403 3.77 24.17 3.65
C GLY A 403 5.16 24.06 3.02
N GLY A 404 5.43 23.08 2.17
CA GLY A 404 6.64 23.06 1.33
C GLY A 404 6.37 23.13 -0.17
N GLU A 405 5.12 22.88 -0.59
CA GLU A 405 4.73 22.95 -2.01
C GLU A 405 4.62 24.39 -2.52
N ASP A 406 4.40 25.37 -1.61
CA ASP A 406 4.39 26.79 -1.97
C ASP A 406 5.75 27.25 -2.53
N GLU A 407 6.86 26.56 -2.22
CA GLU A 407 8.18 26.86 -2.80
C GLU A 407 8.48 26.09 -4.09
N LYS A 408 8.05 24.83 -4.25
CA LYS A 408 8.27 24.06 -5.49
C LYS A 408 7.41 24.63 -6.62
N GLY A 409 6.13 24.93 -6.34
CA GLY A 409 5.23 25.61 -7.27
C GLY A 409 5.65 27.05 -7.59
N LYS A 410 6.16 27.82 -6.61
CA LYS A 410 6.75 29.14 -6.90
C LYS A 410 8.06 29.06 -7.69
N ARG A 411 8.91 28.05 -7.45
CA ARG A 411 10.16 27.88 -8.21
C ARG A 411 9.88 27.48 -9.65
N GLU A 412 8.94 26.59 -9.90
CA GLU A 412 8.53 26.20 -11.25
C GLU A 412 7.83 27.36 -11.97
N ALA A 413 6.93 28.10 -11.30
CA ALA A 413 6.32 29.30 -11.86
C ALA A 413 7.33 30.43 -12.14
N ASN A 414 8.34 30.60 -11.28
CA ASN A 414 9.40 31.59 -11.47
C ASN A 414 10.38 31.20 -12.59
N VAL A 415 10.67 29.89 -12.75
CA VAL A 415 11.49 29.39 -13.87
C VAL A 415 10.74 29.49 -15.20
N ASN A 416 9.42 29.23 -15.20
CA ASN A 416 8.61 29.35 -16.42
C ASN A 416 8.37 30.83 -16.80
N GLY A 417 8.08 31.70 -15.83
CA GLY A 417 7.94 33.14 -16.05
C GLY A 417 9.24 33.82 -16.50
N ARG A 418 10.41 33.31 -16.10
CA ARG A 418 11.71 33.80 -16.56
C ARG A 418 12.11 33.30 -17.95
N ARG A 419 11.50 32.21 -18.43
CA ARG A 419 11.65 31.73 -19.82
C ARG A 419 10.73 32.48 -20.78
N GLU A 420 9.53 32.86 -20.33
CA GLU A 420 8.60 33.66 -21.13
C GLU A 420 8.98 35.15 -21.18
N GLY A 421 9.62 35.69 -20.14
CA GLY A 421 10.05 37.10 -20.10
C GLY A 421 11.44 37.41 -20.70
N GLY A 422 12.14 36.43 -21.28
CA GLY A 422 13.51 36.58 -21.81
C GLY A 422 13.61 36.52 -23.34
N GLY A 423 12.48 36.56 -24.06
CA GLY A 423 12.43 36.35 -25.51
C GLY A 423 12.43 37.61 -26.38
N ASP A 424 12.19 38.81 -25.83
CA ASP A 424 11.78 39.97 -26.63
C ASP A 424 12.66 41.24 -26.44
N GLU A 425 13.96 41.11 -26.14
CA GLU A 425 14.87 42.27 -26.10
C GLU A 425 16.22 42.00 -26.79
N GLU A 426 16.20 41.58 -28.06
CA GLU A 426 17.33 41.80 -28.98
C GLU A 426 16.76 42.16 -30.36
N GLY A 427 16.55 43.46 -30.61
CA GLY A 427 16.19 43.88 -31.96
C GLY A 427 15.60 45.26 -32.16
N GLU A 428 16.00 46.31 -31.43
CA GLU A 428 15.89 47.68 -31.94
C GLU A 428 16.68 48.65 -31.05
N GLU A 429 17.85 49.09 -31.51
CA GLU A 429 18.25 50.50 -31.45
C GLU A 429 19.57 50.75 -32.23
N VAL A 430 19.38 51.53 -33.31
CA VAL A 430 20.31 52.41 -34.07
C VAL A 430 21.37 51.81 -34.99
#